data_AF-A0A319CYN3-F1
#
_entry.id   AF-A0A319CYN3-F1
#
_cell.length_a   1.000
_cell.length_b   1.000
_cell.length_c   1.000
_cell.angle_alpha   90.00
_cell.angle_beta   90.00
_cell.angle_gamma   90.00
#
_symmetry.space_group_name_H-M   'P 1'
#
loop_
_entity.id
_entity.type
_entity.pdbx_description
1 polymer ?
#
loop_
_entity_poly.entity_id
_entity_poly.type
_entity_poly.pdbx_seq_one_letter_code
_entity_poly.pdbx_strand_id
1 'polypeptide(L)' 'LQILQTLLDAKADINAQGGSHGTVLIAAVESGHLDLVKLLVEKGADPNIKGPMGTPLDVAHSKGH' A
#
# COMPACT_ATOMS: atom_id res chain seq x y z
N LEU A 1 -11.02 -0.86 6.47
CA LEU A 1 -10.11 -1.01 7.63
C LEU A 1 -10.29 -2.37 8.33
N GLN A 2 -11.52 -2.84 8.63
CA GLN A 2 -11.75 -4.15 9.26
C GLN A 2 -11.11 -5.33 8.49
N ILE A 3 -11.27 -5.37 7.16
CA ILE A 3 -10.67 -6.42 6.31
C ILE A 3 -9.14 -6.43 6.43
N LEU A 4 -8.48 -5.25 6.41
CA LEU A 4 -7.03 -5.17 6.56
C LEU A 4 -6.58 -5.75 7.90
N GLN A 5 -7.25 -5.39 9.00
CA GLN A 5 -6.89 -5.91 10.32
C GLN A 5 -7.06 -7.44 10.38
N THR A 6 -8.17 -7.97 9.85
CA THR A 6 -8.40 -9.42 9.77
C THR A 6 -7.28 -10.15 9.02
N LEU A 7 -6.78 -9.58 7.91
CA LEU A 7 -5.70 -10.19 7.14
C LEU A 7 -4.36 -10.13 7.88
N LEU A 8 -4.04 -9.01 8.53
CA LEU A 8 -2.81 -8.88 9.33
C LEU A 8 -2.83 -9.81 10.55
N ASP A 9 -3.99 -9.99 11.19
CA ASP A 9 -4.16 -10.95 12.30
C ASP A 9 -3.90 -12.39 11.83
N ALA A 10 -4.28 -12.70 10.59
CA ALA A 10 -3.97 -13.97 9.91
C ALA A 10 -2.52 -14.07 9.40
N LYS A 11 -1.62 -13.19 9.84
CA LYS A 11 -0.19 -13.16 9.46
C LYS A 11 0.05 -12.91 7.98
N ALA A 12 -0.87 -12.23 7.28
CA ALA A 12 -0.60 -11.76 5.93
C ALA A 12 0.63 -10.83 5.93
N ASP A 13 1.51 -11.00 4.97
CA ASP A 13 2.65 -10.11 4.76
C ASP A 13 2.16 -8.79 4.16
N ILE A 14 2.30 -7.71 4.94
CA ILE A 14 1.89 -6.36 4.53
C ILE A 14 2.69 -5.82 3.34
N ASN A 15 3.88 -6.39 3.10
CA ASN A 15 4.80 -6.02 2.03
C ASN A 15 4.77 -7.00 0.86
N ALA A 16 3.84 -7.96 0.87
CA ALA A 16 3.71 -8.94 -0.19
C ALA A 16 3.61 -8.25 -1.56
N GLN A 17 4.48 -8.67 -2.48
CA GLN A 17 4.47 -8.19 -3.86
C GLN A 17 3.60 -9.08 -4.74
N GLY A 18 2.71 -8.48 -5.53
CA GLY A 18 1.86 -9.20 -6.49
C GLY A 18 0.82 -8.32 -7.19
N GLY A 19 0.19 -8.89 -8.22
CA GLY A 19 -0.81 -8.18 -9.02
C GLY A 19 -0.25 -6.99 -9.80
N SER A 20 -1.15 -6.16 -10.35
CA SER A 20 -0.78 -4.98 -11.15
C SER A 20 -0.15 -3.84 -10.35
N HIS A 21 -0.49 -3.72 -9.07
CA HIS A 21 -0.05 -2.61 -8.21
C HIS A 21 1.28 -2.90 -7.50
N GLY A 22 1.72 -4.16 -7.42
CA GLY A 22 2.91 -4.52 -6.65
C GLY A 22 2.58 -4.68 -5.17
N THR A 23 2.33 -3.61 -4.42
CA THR A 23 1.99 -3.70 -2.99
C THR A 23 0.61 -3.13 -2.68
N VAL A 24 0.06 -3.51 -1.52
CA VAL A 24 -1.19 -2.91 -1.01
C VAL A 24 -1.03 -1.40 -0.76
N LEU A 25 0.16 -0.94 -0.39
CA LEU A 25 0.45 0.48 -0.19
C LEU A 25 0.39 1.25 -1.52
N ILE A 26 0.95 0.69 -2.60
CA ILE A 26 0.85 1.29 -3.94
C ILE A 26 -0.62 1.38 -4.37
N ALA A 27 -1.41 0.32 -4.19
CA ALA A 27 -2.83 0.31 -4.53
C ALA A 27 -3.63 1.36 -3.73
N ALA A 28 -3.32 1.53 -2.44
CA ALA A 28 -3.96 2.52 -1.58
C ALA A 28 -3.62 3.95 -2.00
N VAL A 29 -2.35 4.22 -2.33
CA VAL A 29 -1.91 5.51 -2.87
C VAL A 29 -2.58 5.78 -4.21
N GLU A 30 -2.61 4.81 -5.13
CA GLU A 30 -3.22 4.99 -6.43
C GLU A 30 -4.71 5.36 -6.34
N SER A 31 -5.41 4.76 -5.37
CA SER A 31 -6.83 5.01 -5.10
C SER A 31 -7.10 6.32 -4.35
N GLY A 32 -6.05 7.05 -3.92
CA GLY A 32 -6.20 8.29 -3.13
C GLY A 32 -6.76 8.07 -1.71
N HIS A 33 -6.71 6.83 -1.20
CA HIS A 33 -7.29 6.47 0.09
C HIS A 33 -6.35 6.83 1.25
N LEU A 34 -6.26 8.12 1.59
CA LEU A 34 -5.31 8.64 2.58
C LEU A 34 -5.37 7.93 3.93
N ASP A 35 -6.56 7.61 4.45
CA ASP A 35 -6.70 6.92 5.74
C ASP A 35 -6.15 5.49 5.70
N LEU A 36 -6.29 4.81 4.55
CA LEU A 36 -5.70 3.48 4.34
C LEU A 36 -4.18 3.57 4.20
N VAL A 37 -3.66 4.58 3.51
CA VAL A 37 -2.21 4.85 3.39
C VAL A 37 -1.61 5.06 4.79
N LYS A 38 -2.21 5.92 5.61
CA LYS A 38 -1.76 6.17 6.99
C LYS A 38 -1.74 4.88 7.80
N LEU A 39 -2.84 4.13 7.79
CA LEU A 39 -2.93 2.87 8.54
C LEU A 39 -1.89 1.85 8.08
N LEU A 40 -1.67 1.69 6.78
CA LEU A 40 -0.67 0.75 6.26
C LEU A 40 0.75 1.12 6.71
N VAL A 41 1.11 2.41 6.65
CA VAL A 41 2.41 2.90 7.13
C VAL A 41 2.54 2.70 8.64
N GLU A 42 1.50 3.00 9.43
CA GLU A 42 1.47 2.74 10.88
C GLU A 42 1.65 1.24 11.21
N LYS A 43 1.16 0.35 10.35
CA LYS A 43 1.30 -1.11 10.49
C LYS A 43 2.62 -1.65 9.92
N GLY A 44 3.52 -0.79 9.45
CA GLY A 44 4.87 -1.16 9.01
C GLY A 44 4.99 -1.53 7.53
N ALA A 45 4.06 -1.09 6.68
CA ALA A 45 4.26 -1.18 5.23
C ALA A 45 5.48 -0.35 4.81
N ASP A 46 6.37 -0.93 4.01
CA ASP A 46 7.58 -0.25 3.53
C ASP A 46 7.22 0.69 2.35
N PRO A 47 7.39 2.02 2.52
CA PRO A 47 7.05 3.00 1.49
C PRO A 47 8.03 3.03 0.31
N ASN A 48 9.10 2.23 0.33
CA ASN A 48 10.15 2.23 -0.70
C ASN A 48 10.08 1.01 -1.62
N ILE A 49 9.14 0.09 -1.41
CA ILE A 49 8.99 -1.08 -2.30
C ILE A 49 8.54 -0.59 -3.68
N LYS A 50 9.33 -0.94 -4.70
CA LYS A 50 9.02 -0.64 -6.10
C LYS A 50 8.14 -1.73 -6.69
N GLY A 51 6.92 -1.35 -7.09
CA GLY A 51 6.01 -2.19 -7.87
C GLY A 51 6.07 -1.86 -9.36
N PRO A 52 5.17 -2.46 -10.17
CA PRO A 52 5.06 -2.18 -11.60
C PRO A 52 4.78 -0.70 -11.93
N MET A 53 4.17 0.04 -10.99
CA MET A 53 3.84 1.46 -11.14
C MET A 53 4.90 2.41 -10.55
N GLY A 54 6.01 1.87 -10.01
CA GLY A 54 6.98 2.64 -9.23
C GLY A 54 6.84 2.43 -7.73
N THR A 55 7.46 3.31 -6.95
CA THR A 55 7.28 3.39 -5.50
C THR A 55 5.93 4.04 -5.16
N PRO A 56 5.40 3.87 -3.94
CA PRO A 56 4.28 4.67 -3.43
C PRO A 56 4.44 6.18 -3.69
N LEU A 57 5.65 6.72 -3.55
CA LEU A 57 5.92 8.13 -3.80
C LEU A 57 5.83 8.50 -5.29
N ASP A 58 6.37 7.66 -6.19
CA ASP A 58 6.25 7.86 -7.64
C ASP A 58 4.76 7.90 -8.06
N VAL A 59 3.96 6.99 -7.50
CA VAL A 59 2.53 6.91 -7.80
C VAL A 59 1.78 8.13 -7.28
N ALA A 60 2.03 8.57 -6.03
CA ALA A 60 1.43 9.79 -5.48
C ALA A 60 1.71 11.01 -6.37
N HIS A 61 2.97 11.17 -6.80
CA HIS A 61 3.37 12.23 -7.72
C HIS A 61 2.62 12.14 -9.05
N SER A 62 2.53 10.95 -9.65
CA SER A 62 1.85 10.73 -10.94
C SER A 62 0.35 11.00 -10.91
N LYS A 63 -0.30 10.81 -9.75
CA LYS A 63 -1.74 11.03 -9.55
C LYS A 63 -2.08 12.45 -9.08
N GLY A 64 -1.07 13.26 -8.74
CA GLY A 64 -1.27 14.62 -8.24
C GLY A 64 -1.81 14.67 -6.81
N HIS A 65 -1.49 13.67 -5.98
CA HIS A 65 -1.82 13.63 -4.56
C HIS A 65 -0.85 14.48 -3.72
#